data_AF-A0A512NLT8-F1
#
_entry.id   AF-A0A512NLT8-F1
#
_cell.length_a   1.000
_cell.length_b   1.000
_cell.length_c   1.000
_cell.angle_alpha   90.00
_cell.angle_beta   90.00
_cell.angle_gamma   90.00
#
_symmetry.space_group_name_H-M   'P 1'
#
loop_
_entity.id
_entity.type
_entity.pdbx_description
1 polymer ?
#
loop_
_entity_poly.entity_id
_entity_poly.type
_entity_poly.pdbx_seq_one_letter_code
_entity_poly.pdbx_strand_id
1 'polypeptide(L)'
;MGPVGRLESAMQMARERALDGAILDINLNGRPCFPVCAILSARRIPFVFLTGYPDAAVPTEYRWAPLIAKPFEPDELMEILARMLGLPQDWPLLEQRQSSGWH
;
A
#
# COMPACT_ATOMS: atom_id res chain seq x y z
N MET A 1 -5.50 -8.40 -0.65
CA MET A 1 -6.63 -8.26 -1.60
C MET A 1 -6.10 -7.76 -2.94
N GLY A 2 -6.78 -8.06 -4.05
CA GLY A 2 -6.31 -7.73 -5.41
C GLY A 2 -6.38 -6.23 -5.76
N PRO A 3 -5.76 -5.83 -6.88
CA PRO A 3 -5.72 -4.43 -7.30
C PRO A 3 -7.12 -3.92 -7.69
N VAL A 4 -7.44 -2.69 -7.30
CA VAL A 4 -8.70 -2.02 -7.64
C VAL A 4 -8.40 -0.78 -8.47
N GLY A 5 -8.70 -0.83 -9.77
CA GLY A 5 -8.36 0.26 -10.70
C GLY A 5 -9.36 1.42 -10.75
N ARG A 6 -10.54 1.30 -10.15
CA ARG A 6 -11.59 2.33 -10.20
C ARG A 6 -11.82 2.95 -8.82
N LEU A 7 -11.91 4.28 -8.77
CA LEU A 7 -12.07 5.02 -7.52
C LEU A 7 -13.28 4.56 -6.70
N GLU A 8 -14.45 4.40 -7.33
CA GLU A 8 -15.67 4.01 -6.62
C GLU A 8 -15.54 2.63 -5.96
N SER A 9 -14.96 1.67 -6.67
CA SER A 9 -14.68 0.34 -6.12
C SER A 9 -13.65 0.38 -5.00
N ALA A 10 -12.64 1.25 -5.11
CA ALA A 10 -11.62 1.43 -4.06
C ALA A 10 -12.24 2.06 -2.80
N MET A 11 -13.12 3.05 -2.97
CA MET A 11 -13.87 3.66 -1.87
C MET A 11 -14.81 2.65 -1.20
N GLN A 12 -15.49 1.80 -1.98
CA GLN A 12 -16.34 0.74 -1.43
C GLN A 12 -15.51 -0.25 -0.59
N MET A 13 -14.39 -0.74 -1.13
CA MET A 13 -13.48 -1.63 -0.40
C MET A 13 -12.94 -0.98 0.88
N ALA A 14 -12.53 0.29 0.78
CA ALA A 14 -12.04 1.06 1.91
C ALA A 14 -13.11 1.33 2.99
N ARG A 15 -14.40 1.22 2.70
CA ARG A 15 -15.47 1.31 3.70
C ARG A 15 -15.80 -0.04 4.33
N GLU A 16 -15.92 -1.07 3.49
CA GLU A 16 -16.58 -2.33 3.87
C GLU A 16 -15.62 -3.41 4.36
N ARG A 17 -14.35 -3.36 3.96
CA ARG A 17 -13.41 -4.45 4.24
C ARG A 17 -12.57 -4.18 5.49
N ALA A 18 -12.27 -5.23 6.24
CA ALA A 18 -11.18 -5.21 7.22
C ALA A 18 -9.86 -5.18 6.43
N LEU A 19 -9.04 -4.15 6.66
CA LEU A 19 -7.76 -3.92 6.00
C LEU A 19 -6.74 -3.60 7.08
N ASP A 20 -5.60 -4.27 7.05
CA ASP A 20 -4.46 -3.96 7.91
C ASP A 20 -3.70 -2.73 7.40
N GLY A 21 -3.75 -2.49 6.09
CA GLY A 21 -3.19 -1.32 5.42
C GLY A 21 -3.57 -1.28 3.94
N ALA A 22 -3.16 -0.23 3.24
CA ALA A 22 -3.40 -0.08 1.80
C ALA A 22 -2.18 0.46 1.05
N ILE A 23 -2.00 -0.02 -0.19
CA ILE A 23 -1.11 0.61 -1.18
C ILE A 23 -2.02 1.34 -2.17
N LEU A 24 -1.83 2.64 -2.33
CA LEU A 24 -2.68 3.50 -3.15
C LEU A 24 -1.90 4.05 -4.33
N ASP A 25 -2.32 3.72 -5.55
CA ASP A 25 -1.89 4.53 -6.69
C ASP A 25 -2.49 5.93 -6.56
N ILE A 26 -1.67 6.99 -6.63
CA ILE A 26 -2.18 8.36 -6.57
C ILE A 26 -3.19 8.60 -7.71
N ASN A 27 -2.95 8.02 -8.89
CA ASN A 27 -3.75 8.22 -10.07
C ASN A 27 -4.52 6.94 -10.42
N LEU A 28 -5.79 6.89 -10.03
CA LEU A 28 -6.72 5.82 -10.41
C LEU A 28 -7.47 6.22 -11.68
N ASN A 29 -6.90 5.89 -12.85
CA ASN A 29 -7.49 6.14 -14.17
C ASN A 29 -7.92 7.60 -14.39
N GLY A 30 -7.01 8.54 -14.10
CA GLY A 30 -7.22 9.98 -14.22
C GLY A 30 -7.84 10.66 -13.00
N ARG A 31 -8.19 9.91 -11.95
CA ARG A 31 -8.77 10.46 -10.72
C ARG A 31 -7.83 10.27 -9.53
N PRO A 32 -7.63 11.31 -8.70
CA PRO A 32 -6.82 11.17 -7.50
C PRO A 32 -7.48 10.23 -6.48
N CYS A 33 -6.69 9.39 -5.81
CA CYS A 33 -7.18 8.44 -4.80
C CYS A 33 -7.51 9.10 -3.43
N PHE A 34 -7.42 10.42 -3.30
CA PHE A 34 -7.63 11.14 -2.03
C PHE A 34 -8.98 10.88 -1.34
N PRO A 35 -10.11 10.66 -2.05
CA PRO A 35 -11.35 10.23 -1.40
C PRO A 35 -11.23 8.88 -0.68
N VAL A 36 -10.36 7.97 -1.16
CA VAL A 36 -10.02 6.72 -0.48
C VAL A 36 -9.19 7.01 0.77
N CYS A 37 -8.22 7.94 0.69
CA CYS A 37 -7.39 8.36 1.82
C CYS A 37 -8.22 8.91 2.98
N ALA A 38 -9.26 9.70 2.69
CA ALA A 38 -10.19 10.21 3.69
C ALA A 38 -10.90 9.08 4.45
N ILE A 39 -11.37 8.05 3.73
CA ILE A 39 -12.05 6.89 4.33
C ILE A 39 -11.07 6.08 5.20
N LEU A 40 -9.88 5.78 4.67
CA LEU A 40 -8.87 5.02 5.40
C LEU A 40 -8.40 5.77 6.66
N SER A 41 -8.19 7.08 6.56
CA SER A 41 -7.81 7.93 7.70
C SER A 41 -8.88 7.95 8.78
N ALA A 42 -10.15 8.09 8.40
CA ALA A 42 -11.27 8.03 9.36
C ALA A 42 -11.37 6.68 10.08
N ARG A 43 -10.95 5.60 9.41
CA ARG A 43 -10.88 4.24 9.96
C ARG A 43 -9.56 3.90 10.64
N ARG A 44 -8.60 4.84 10.69
CA ARG A 44 -7.22 4.64 11.18
C ARG A 44 -6.49 3.49 10.50
N ILE A 45 -6.76 3.27 9.21
CA ILE A 45 -6.06 2.28 8.40
C ILE A 45 -4.85 2.98 7.77
N PRO A 46 -3.61 2.52 8.03
CA PRO A 46 -2.43 3.11 7.45
C PRO A 46 -2.34 2.82 5.95
N PHE A 47 -1.70 3.70 5.20
CA PHE A 47 -1.49 3.50 3.77
C PHE A 47 -0.19 4.11 3.28
N VAL A 48 0.27 3.60 2.15
CA VAL A 48 1.42 4.10 1.38
C VAL A 48 0.95 4.51 -0.02
N PHE A 49 1.47 5.62 -0.51
CA PHE A 49 1.26 6.05 -1.88
C PHE A 49 2.27 5.40 -2.81
N LEU A 50 1.80 5.01 -3.98
CA LEU A 50 2.59 4.54 -5.09
C LEU A 50 2.31 5.43 -6.30
N THR A 51 3.33 5.96 -6.96
CA THR A 51 3.13 6.91 -8.07
C THR A 51 4.11 6.69 -9.19
N GLY A 52 3.65 6.79 -10.45
CA GLY A 52 4.55 6.90 -11.60
C GLY A 52 5.15 8.30 -11.78
N TYR A 53 4.72 9.27 -10.95
CA TYR A 53 5.10 10.67 -11.03
C TYR A 53 5.66 11.11 -9.67
N PRO A 54 7.00 11.26 -9.52
CA PRO A 54 7.61 11.60 -8.24
C PRO A 54 7.17 12.97 -7.72
N ASP A 55 6.79 13.89 -8.61
CA ASP A 55 6.29 15.23 -8.27
C ASP A 55 4.76 15.28 -8.06
N ALA A 56 4.12 14.13 -7.82
CA ALA A 56 2.69 14.08 -7.57
C ALA A 56 2.32 14.95 -6.36
N ALA A 57 1.41 15.90 -6.56
CA ALA A 57 0.97 16.81 -5.52
C ALA A 57 0.11 16.08 -4.48
N VAL A 58 0.74 15.62 -3.40
CA VAL A 58 0.05 15.05 -2.23
C VAL A 58 -0.43 16.19 -1.32
N PRO A 59 -1.74 16.25 -1.00
CA PRO A 59 -2.30 17.19 -0.04
C PRO A 59 -1.58 17.12 1.31
N THR A 60 -1.42 18.27 1.97
CA THR A 60 -0.64 18.41 3.21
C THR A 60 -1.09 17.43 4.30
N GLU A 61 -2.39 17.19 4.40
CA GLU A 61 -3.01 16.26 5.34
C GLU A 61 -2.64 14.79 5.14
N TYR A 62 -2.03 14.42 4.01
CA TYR A 62 -1.60 13.05 3.71
C TYR A 62 -0.08 12.90 3.55
N ARG A 63 0.70 13.97 3.76
CA ARG A 63 2.17 13.93 3.64
C ARG A 63 2.88 13.11 4.72
N TRP A 64 2.14 12.64 5.72
CA TRP A 64 2.64 11.68 6.70
C TRP A 64 2.72 10.26 6.13
N ALA A 65 1.98 9.94 5.07
CA ALA A 65 2.02 8.64 4.43
C ALA A 65 3.27 8.54 3.53
N PRO A 66 4.00 7.40 3.55
CA PRO A 66 5.13 7.21 2.66
C PRO A 66 4.71 7.32 1.18
N LEU A 67 5.62 7.83 0.35
CA LEU A 67 5.43 7.95 -1.10
C LEU A 67 6.54 7.19 -1.80
N ILE A 68 6.16 6.18 -2.60
CA ILE A 68 7.08 5.36 -3.38
C ILE A 68 6.86 5.71 -4.87
N ALA A 69 7.94 6.13 -5.53
CA ALA A 69 7.92 6.36 -6.97
C ALA A 69 8.13 5.04 -7.73
N LYS A 70 7.47 4.87 -8.87
CA LYS A 70 7.72 3.76 -9.80
C LYS A 70 8.84 4.18 -10.78
N PRO A 71 9.74 3.27 -11.19
CA PRO A 71 9.91 1.92 -10.65
C PRO A 71 10.50 1.95 -9.23
N PHE A 72 10.19 0.94 -8.44
CA PHE A 72 10.68 0.75 -7.07
C PHE A 72 11.27 -0.65 -6.92
N GLU A 73 12.19 -0.80 -5.98
CA GLU A 73 12.73 -2.11 -5.64
C GLU A 73 11.75 -2.87 -4.74
N PRO A 74 11.52 -4.18 -4.96
CA PRO A 74 10.62 -4.97 -4.12
C PRO A 74 10.97 -4.90 -2.63
N ASP A 75 12.26 -4.89 -2.30
CA ASP A 75 12.75 -4.85 -0.92
C ASP A 75 12.40 -3.52 -0.23
N GLU A 76 12.47 -2.40 -0.95
CA GLU A 76 12.05 -1.08 -0.46
C GLU A 76 10.56 -1.08 -0.09
N LEU A 77 9.71 -1.62 -0.98
CA LEU A 77 8.28 -1.73 -0.70
C LEU A 77 8.02 -2.63 0.52
N MET A 78 8.71 -3.76 0.61
CA MET A 78 8.55 -4.70 1.72
C MET A 78 8.95 -4.08 3.06
N GLU A 79 10.06 -3.36 3.12
CA GLU A 79 10.49 -2.64 4.32
C GLU A 79 9.47 -1.60 4.77
N ILE A 80 8.94 -0.82 3.82
CA ILE A 80 7.93 0.21 4.12
C ILE A 80 6.65 -0.43 4.64
N LEU A 81 6.19 -1.51 4.01
CA LEU A 81 5.00 -2.23 4.45
C LEU A 81 5.20 -2.88 5.82
N ALA A 82 6.36 -3.48 6.08
CA ALA A 82 6.68 -4.08 7.38
C ALA A 82 6.64 -3.02 8.49
N ARG A 83 7.27 -1.86 8.26
CA ARG A 83 7.23 -0.72 9.19
C ARG A 83 5.81 -0.19 9.38
N MET A 84 5.06 -0.01 8.30
CA MET A 84 3.69 0.52 8.31
C MET A 84 2.73 -0.38 9.10
N LEU A 85 2.87 -1.69 8.96
CA LEU A 85 2.02 -2.70 9.60
C LEU A 85 2.53 -3.11 11.00
N GLY A 86 3.64 -2.55 11.47
CA GLY A 86 4.25 -2.93 12.74
C GLY A 86 4.75 -4.37 12.78
N LEU A 87 5.13 -4.93 11.63
CA LEU A 87 5.66 -6.28 11.52
C LEU A 87 7.12 -6.31 12.03
N PRO A 88 7.56 -7.43 12.63
CA PRO A 88 8.95 -7.64 13.00
C PRO A 88 9.88 -7.47 11.79
N GLN A 89 10.96 -6.71 11.93
CA GLN A 89 11.94 -6.49 10.85
C GLN A 89 12.76 -7.75 10.54
N ASP A 90 12.75 -8.71 11.45
CA ASP A 90 13.38 -10.03 11.40
C ASP A 90 12.38 -11.14 11.04
N TRP A 91 11.19 -10.80 10.54
CA TRP A 91 10.27 -11.78 10.00
C TRP A 91 11.01 -12.68 9.00
N PRO A 92 11.07 -14.01 9.19
CA PRO A 92 11.83 -14.86 8.31
C PRO A 92 11.20 -14.77 6.93
N LEU A 93 11.95 -14.20 5.98
CA LEU A 93 11.72 -14.37 4.55
C LEU A 93 11.71 -15.88 4.32
N LEU A 94 10.53 -16.49 4.37
CA LEU A 94 10.22 -17.90 4.08
C LEU A 94 11.45 -18.81 4.20
N GLU A 95 11.61 -19.46 5.35
CA GLU A 95 12.52 -20.60 5.47
C GLU A 95 12.45 -21.46 4.19
N GLN A 96 13.53 -21.40 3.42
CA GLN A 96 14.07 -22.49 2.63
C GLN A 96 13.05 -23.21 1.74
N ARG A 97 12.66 -22.58 0.62
CA ARG A 97 12.54 -23.38 -0.62
C ARG A 97 13.92 -23.95 -0.89
N GLN A 98 14.06 -25.24 -0.60
CA GLN A 98 15.19 -26.16 -0.82
C GLN A 98 15.82 -26.65 0.49
N SER A 99 15.21 -27.69 1.08
CA SER A 99 15.92 -28.96 1.26
C SER A 99 14.95 -30.09 1.61
N SER A 100 15.15 -31.21 0.90
CA SER A 100 14.75 -32.59 1.23
C SER A 100 13.56 -33.15 0.45
N GLY A 101 13.85 -34.23 -0.27
CA GLY A 101 13.06 -34.83 -1.33
C GLY A 101 11.72 -35.42 -0.90
N TRP A 102 10.81 -35.43 -1.86
CA TRP A 102 9.73 -36.40 -1.91
C TRP A 102 10.18 -37.53 -2.84
N HIS A 103 10.28 -38.74 -2.27
CA HIS A 103 10.18 -40.00 -3.01
C HIS A 103 8.78 -40.12 -3.61
#